data_AF-A0A352ITX0-F1
#
_entry.id   AF-A0A352ITX0-F1
#
_cell.length_a   1.000
_cell.length_b   1.000
_cell.length_c   1.000
_cell.angle_alpha   90.00
_cell.angle_beta   90.00
_cell.angle_gamma   90.00
#
_symmetry.space_group_name_H-M   'P 1'
#
loop_
_entity.id
_entity.type
_entity.pdbx_description
1 polymer ?
#
loop_
_entity_poly.entity_id
_entity_poly.type
_entity_poly.pdbx_seq_one_letter_code
_entity_poly.pdbx_strand_id
1 'polypeptide(L)'
;MKILMVLTSHDQMGDTGHKTGFWLEEFTAPYYVFRDAGADITIASPKGGQPPVDPNSEAEEALTETTRRFQQDAHAKESLASTKKLSDVDMNEYDAIFYPGGHGPLWDLVNDDKSIALIKTAYEQDKVIGAVCHAPAVFKNVEVKPGQNIVGGREV
;
A
#
# COMPACT_ATOMS: atom_id res chain seq x y z
N MET A 1 -16.40 8.46 1.12
CA MET A 1 -15.36 7.95 0.22
C MET A 1 -14.75 6.72 0.86
N LYS A 2 -14.64 5.61 0.13
CA LYS A 2 -14.00 4.37 0.58
C LYS A 2 -12.63 4.22 -0.08
N ILE A 3 -11.57 4.07 0.71
CA ILE A 3 -10.20 3.98 0.23
C ILE A 3 -9.62 2.62 0.62
N LEU A 4 -9.06 1.92 -0.36
CA LEU A 4 -8.27 0.72 -0.15
C LEU A 4 -6.79 1.10 -0.03
N MET A 5 -6.17 0.85 1.13
CA MET A 5 -4.72 0.94 1.30
C MET A 5 -4.10 -0.46 1.22
N VAL A 6 -3.17 -0.68 0.30
CA VAL A 6 -2.53 -1.98 0.07
C VAL A 6 -1.07 -1.94 0.53
N LEU A 7 -0.75 -2.77 1.53
CA LEU A 7 0.58 -2.90 2.13
C LEU A 7 1.25 -4.20 1.69
N THR A 8 2.59 -4.20 1.62
CA THR A 8 3.38 -5.41 1.36
C THR A 8 3.23 -6.42 2.51
N SER A 9 3.46 -7.69 2.20
CA SER A 9 3.64 -8.81 3.14
C SER A 9 5.07 -9.39 3.08
N HIS A 10 6.00 -8.67 2.44
CA HIS A 10 7.40 -9.06 2.27
C HIS A 10 8.31 -8.40 3.31
N ASP A 11 9.16 -9.17 3.97
CA ASP A 11 9.94 -8.73 5.14
C ASP A 11 11.47 -8.83 4.98
N GLN A 12 11.96 -9.24 3.80
CA GLN A 12 13.38 -9.50 3.57
C GLN A 12 13.93 -8.65 2.42
N MET A 13 15.11 -8.06 2.62
CA MET A 13 15.79 -7.30 1.57
C MET A 13 16.60 -8.24 0.68
N GLY A 14 15.91 -9.09 -0.09
CA GLY A 14 16.53 -10.14 -0.90
C GLY A 14 17.46 -11.04 -0.07
N ASP A 15 18.63 -11.35 -0.61
CA ASP A 15 19.62 -12.23 0.03
C ASP A 15 20.64 -11.48 0.92
N THR A 16 20.37 -10.21 1.24
CA THR A 16 21.31 -9.38 2.02
C THR A 16 21.35 -9.72 3.51
N GLY A 17 20.34 -10.46 4.01
CA GLY A 17 20.15 -10.72 5.44
C GLY A 17 19.49 -9.57 6.21
N HIS A 18 19.21 -8.43 5.57
CA HIS A 18 18.49 -7.32 6.19
C HIS A 18 16.96 -7.51 6.09
N LYS A 19 16.26 -6.96 7.08
CA LYS A 19 14.79 -6.88 7.09
C LYS A 19 14.31 -5.65 6.31
N THR A 20 13.10 -5.74 5.76
CA THR A 20 12.37 -4.61 5.19
C THR A 20 10.86 -4.79 5.44
N GLY A 21 10.05 -3.95 4.82
CA GLY A 21 8.60 -3.96 4.93
C GLY A 21 8.02 -2.77 4.20
N PHE A 22 6.85 -2.30 4.64
CA PHE A 22 6.38 -0.98 4.27
C PHE A 22 7.07 0.10 5.12
N TRP A 23 7.19 1.31 4.58
CA TRP A 23 7.72 2.45 5.33
C TRP A 23 6.63 3.09 6.21
N LEU A 24 6.84 3.15 7.53
CA LEU A 24 5.79 3.52 8.50
C LEU A 24 5.15 4.88 8.24
N GLU A 25 5.95 5.91 7.95
CA GLU A 25 5.43 7.24 7.64
C GLU A 25 4.56 7.24 6.38
N GLU A 26 4.98 6.52 5.34
CA GLU A 26 4.27 6.45 4.06
C GLU A 26 2.92 5.73 4.16
N PHE A 27 2.69 4.96 5.22
CA PHE A 27 1.38 4.49 5.61
C PHE A 27 0.64 5.51 6.48
N THR A 28 1.24 5.93 7.59
CA THR A 28 0.55 6.72 8.63
C THR A 28 0.16 8.13 8.16
N ALA A 29 1.01 8.80 7.38
CA ALA A 29 0.72 10.13 6.86
C ALA A 29 -0.53 10.15 5.97
N PRO A 30 -0.62 9.38 4.86
CA PRO A 30 -1.84 9.33 4.06
C PRO A 30 -3.02 8.73 4.83
N TYR A 31 -2.81 7.71 5.68
CA TYR A 31 -3.88 7.13 6.49
C TYR A 31 -4.59 8.18 7.34
N TYR A 32 -3.84 9.05 8.04
CA TYR A 32 -4.45 10.11 8.85
C TYR A 32 -5.02 11.25 8.01
N VAL A 33 -4.39 11.63 6.91
CA VAL A 33 -4.98 12.61 5.98
C VAL A 33 -6.35 12.15 5.49
N PHE A 34 -6.46 10.88 5.07
CA PHE A 34 -7.71 10.30 4.58
C PHE A 34 -8.75 10.17 5.69
N ARG A 35 -8.36 9.65 6.85
CA ARG A 35 -9.26 9.42 7.98
C ARG A 35 -9.80 10.73 8.55
N ASP A 36 -8.96 11.74 8.69
CA ASP A 36 -9.36 13.05 9.21
C ASP A 36 -10.26 13.81 8.21
N ALA A 37 -10.14 13.51 6.91
CA ALA A 37 -11.08 13.96 5.88
C ALA A 37 -12.41 13.17 5.85
N GLY A 38 -12.59 12.18 6.73
CA GLY A 38 -13.81 11.38 6.84
C GLY A 38 -13.91 10.21 5.86
N ALA A 39 -12.79 9.76 5.28
CA ALA A 39 -12.78 8.55 4.46
C ALA A 39 -12.92 7.27 5.32
N ASP A 40 -13.60 6.28 4.75
CA ASP A 40 -13.65 4.91 5.27
C ASP A 40 -12.49 4.12 4.66
N ILE A 41 -11.56 3.65 5.50
CA ILE A 41 -10.29 3.08 5.05
C ILE A 41 -10.27 1.58 5.34
N THR A 42 -10.12 0.77 4.29
CA THR A 42 -9.76 -0.65 4.42
C THR A 42 -8.27 -0.81 4.18
N ILE A 43 -7.60 -1.55 5.05
CA ILE A 43 -6.21 -1.95 4.88
C ILE A 43 -6.16 -3.41 4.45
N ALA A 44 -5.41 -3.70 3.39
CA ALA A 44 -5.20 -5.04 2.88
C ALA A 44 -3.71 -5.35 2.66
N SER A 45 -3.34 -6.62 2.72
CA SER A 45 -2.01 -7.09 2.35
C SER A 45 -2.11 -8.48 1.69
N PRO A 46 -1.14 -8.90 0.86
CA PRO A 46 -1.18 -10.20 0.19
C PRO A 46 -1.48 -11.39 1.12
N LYS A 47 -0.89 -11.39 2.32
CA LYS A 47 -1.09 -12.46 3.32
C LYS A 47 -2.24 -12.19 4.29
N GLY A 48 -2.77 -10.96 4.35
CA GLY A 48 -3.65 -10.52 5.44
C GLY A 48 -2.91 -10.47 6.79
N GLY A 49 -3.62 -10.11 7.86
CA GLY A 49 -3.03 -9.97 9.19
C GLY A 49 -2.03 -8.81 9.28
N GLN A 50 -1.04 -8.90 10.15
CA GLN A 50 -0.05 -7.83 10.36
C GLN A 50 1.00 -7.79 9.24
N PRO A 51 1.05 -6.73 8.40
CA PRO A 51 2.12 -6.55 7.43
C PRO A 51 3.43 -6.14 8.15
N PRO A 52 4.59 -6.53 7.60
CA PRO A 52 5.90 -6.18 8.17
C PRO A 52 6.21 -4.70 7.97
N VAL A 53 6.66 -4.04 9.04
CA VAL A 53 7.18 -2.67 9.00
C VAL A 53 8.68 -2.74 8.69
N ASP A 54 9.19 -1.84 7.85
CA ASP A 54 10.64 -1.67 7.69
C ASP A 54 11.24 -1.12 9.00
N PRO A 55 12.16 -1.83 9.67
CA PRO A 55 12.70 -1.39 10.96
C PRO A 55 13.39 -0.02 10.91
N ASN A 56 13.93 0.38 9.76
CA ASN A 56 14.56 1.69 9.62
C ASN A 56 13.53 2.83 9.69
N SER A 57 12.27 2.56 9.34
CA SER A 57 11.18 3.53 9.43
C SER A 57 10.64 3.71 10.86
N GLU A 58 11.10 2.88 11.80
CA GLU A 58 10.79 2.99 13.24
C GLU A 58 11.93 3.59 14.06
N ALA A 59 13.08 3.88 13.43
CA ALA A 59 14.20 4.55 14.09
C ALA A 59 13.79 5.98 14.53
N GLU A 60 14.37 6.47 15.63
CA GLU A 60 13.95 7.74 16.26
C GLU A 60 14.03 8.93 15.28
N GLU A 61 15.05 8.95 14.42
CA GLU A 61 15.25 9.94 13.37
C GLU A 61 14.23 9.88 12.22
N ALA A 62 13.56 8.74 12.05
CA ALA A 62 12.51 8.54 11.05
C ALA A 62 11.10 8.81 11.61
N LEU A 63 10.96 9.02 12.94
CA LEU A 63 9.67 9.27 13.56
C LEU A 63 9.16 10.69 13.29
N THR A 64 7.94 10.78 12.75
CA THR A 64 7.24 12.02 12.47
C THR A 64 6.03 12.19 13.38
N GLU A 65 5.29 13.29 13.24
CA GLU A 65 4.06 13.52 14.01
C GLU A 65 3.03 12.40 13.79
N THR A 66 2.88 11.91 12.56
CA THR A 66 1.90 10.89 12.20
C THR A 66 2.29 9.50 12.72
N THR A 67 3.59 9.17 12.73
CA THR A 67 4.05 7.91 13.33
C THR A 67 3.92 7.93 14.86
N ARG A 68 4.19 9.08 15.51
CA ARG A 68 3.96 9.24 16.95
C ARG A 68 2.48 9.20 17.31
N ARG A 69 1.60 9.79 16.49
CA ARG A 69 0.14 9.63 16.62
C ARG A 69 -0.28 8.16 16.50
N PHE A 70 0.26 7.46 15.50
CA PHE A 70 0.00 6.03 15.31
C PHE A 70 0.40 5.19 16.53
N GLN A 71 1.52 5.50 17.18
CA GLN A 71 1.95 4.81 18.40
C GLN A 71 0.92 4.89 19.54
N GLN A 72 0.07 5.93 19.56
CA GLN A 72 -0.94 6.14 20.60
C GLN A 72 -2.35 5.73 20.17
N ASP A 73 -2.56 5.38 18.90
CA ASP A 73 -3.86 5.06 18.32
C ASP A 73 -4.10 3.55 18.27
N ALA A 74 -4.74 3.02 19.31
CA ALA A 74 -5.06 1.60 19.40
C ALA A 74 -5.94 1.11 18.24
N HIS A 75 -6.84 1.95 17.73
CA HIS A 75 -7.73 1.58 16.63
C HIS A 75 -6.96 1.44 15.31
N ALA A 76 -6.06 2.40 15.01
CA ALA A 76 -5.22 2.31 13.82
C ALA A 76 -4.27 1.11 13.89
N LYS A 77 -3.71 0.82 15.07
CA LYS A 77 -2.89 -0.38 15.30
C LYS A 77 -3.66 -1.67 15.09
N GLU A 78 -4.87 -1.78 15.62
CA GLU A 78 -5.73 -2.95 15.39
C GLU A 78 -6.05 -3.11 13.91
N SER A 79 -6.41 -2.02 13.24
CA SER A 79 -6.69 -2.02 11.79
C SER A 79 -5.50 -2.53 10.97
N LEU A 80 -4.27 -2.13 11.36
CA LEU A 80 -3.04 -2.61 10.74
C LEU A 80 -2.73 -4.07 11.10
N ALA A 81 -3.02 -4.51 12.32
CA ALA A 81 -2.79 -5.89 12.75
C ALA A 81 -3.76 -6.89 12.11
N SER A 82 -4.92 -6.42 11.65
CA SER A 82 -5.98 -7.23 11.08
C SER A 82 -6.25 -6.94 9.60
N THR A 83 -5.22 -6.73 8.78
CA THR A 83 -5.45 -6.43 7.34
C THR A 83 -6.22 -7.53 6.64
N LYS A 84 -7.11 -7.13 5.73
CA LYS A 84 -7.77 -8.08 4.83
C LYS A 84 -6.73 -8.78 3.96
N LYS A 85 -6.95 -10.06 3.66
CA LYS A 85 -6.16 -10.74 2.63
C LYS A 85 -6.50 -10.15 1.26
N LEU A 86 -5.48 -9.79 0.49
CA LEU A 86 -5.67 -9.08 -0.78
C LEU A 86 -6.55 -9.86 -1.77
N SER A 87 -6.45 -11.19 -1.76
CA SER A 87 -7.27 -12.09 -2.60
C SER A 87 -8.77 -11.87 -2.44
N ASP A 88 -9.21 -11.42 -1.26
CA ASP A 88 -10.62 -11.33 -0.88
C ASP A 88 -11.21 -9.93 -1.14
N VAL A 89 -10.39 -9.01 -1.66
CA VAL A 89 -10.78 -7.62 -1.92
C VAL A 89 -11.45 -7.48 -3.28
N ASP A 90 -12.59 -6.79 -3.34
CA ASP A 90 -13.21 -6.37 -4.60
C ASP A 90 -13.02 -4.85 -4.80
N MET A 91 -12.36 -4.45 -5.89
CA MET A 91 -12.14 -3.03 -6.20
C MET A 91 -13.45 -2.26 -6.38
N ASN A 92 -14.56 -2.92 -6.72
CA ASN A 92 -15.88 -2.30 -6.85
C ASN A 92 -16.39 -1.68 -5.54
N GLU A 93 -15.91 -2.15 -4.39
CA GLU A 93 -16.30 -1.63 -3.07
C GLU A 93 -15.64 -0.30 -2.70
N TYR A 94 -14.62 0.14 -3.46
CA TYR A 94 -13.77 1.28 -3.12
C TYR A 94 -13.81 2.36 -4.20
N ASP A 95 -13.66 3.61 -3.79
CA ASP A 95 -13.59 4.77 -4.68
C ASP A 95 -12.15 5.08 -5.12
N ALA A 96 -11.16 4.63 -4.33
CA ALA A 96 -9.73 4.84 -4.59
C ALA A 96 -8.88 3.70 -4.03
N ILE A 97 -7.68 3.55 -4.59
CA ILE A 97 -6.64 2.63 -4.10
C ILE A 97 -5.33 3.39 -3.89
N PHE A 98 -4.65 3.12 -2.77
CA PHE A 98 -3.40 3.74 -2.39
C PHE A 98 -2.36 2.71 -1.95
N TYR A 99 -1.13 2.85 -2.43
CA TYR A 99 0.00 1.97 -2.11
C TYR A 99 1.11 2.75 -1.39
N PRO A 100 1.25 2.61 -0.06
CA PRO A 100 2.45 3.00 0.66
C PRO A 100 3.69 2.25 0.15
N GLY A 101 4.86 2.91 0.17
CA GLY A 101 6.13 2.31 -0.22
C GLY A 101 6.83 1.61 0.93
N GLY A 102 8.14 1.85 1.07
CA GLY A 102 9.10 0.87 1.61
C GLY A 102 9.61 -0.08 0.53
N HIS A 103 10.63 -0.89 0.79
CA HIS A 103 11.22 -1.73 -0.27
C HIS A 103 10.41 -3.02 -0.52
N GLY A 104 9.67 -3.53 0.47
CA GLY A 104 8.92 -4.77 0.37
C GLY A 104 7.99 -4.90 -0.85
N PRO A 105 7.22 -3.85 -1.27
CA PRO A 105 6.40 -3.88 -2.48
C PRO A 105 7.09 -4.40 -3.73
N LEU A 106 8.41 -4.20 -3.87
CA LEU A 106 9.20 -4.64 -5.02
C LEU A 106 9.22 -6.16 -5.19
N TRP A 107 9.05 -6.92 -4.11
CA TRP A 107 9.11 -8.38 -4.12
C TRP A 107 7.76 -9.05 -4.33
N ASP A 108 6.69 -8.53 -3.70
CA ASP A 108 5.38 -9.16 -3.74
C ASP A 108 4.39 -8.39 -4.62
N LEU A 109 4.08 -7.14 -4.29
CA LEU A 109 2.99 -6.39 -4.91
C LEU A 109 3.17 -6.15 -6.42
N VAL A 110 4.41 -6.07 -6.91
CA VAL A 110 4.72 -5.90 -8.35
C VAL A 110 4.27 -7.10 -9.19
N ASN A 111 4.35 -8.32 -8.63
CA ASN A 111 4.07 -9.57 -9.36
C ASN A 111 2.82 -10.29 -8.83
N ASP A 112 2.10 -9.68 -7.89
CA ASP A 112 0.86 -10.24 -7.36
C ASP A 112 -0.29 -10.01 -8.35
N ASP A 113 -0.85 -11.11 -8.88
CA ASP A 113 -1.93 -11.07 -9.88
C ASP A 113 -3.16 -10.29 -9.39
N LYS A 114 -3.45 -10.35 -8.08
CA LYS A 114 -4.59 -9.65 -7.50
C LYS A 114 -4.30 -8.16 -7.41
N SER A 115 -3.10 -7.75 -6.99
CA SER A 115 -2.64 -6.35 -7.02
C SER A 115 -2.76 -5.77 -8.43
N ILE A 116 -2.26 -6.49 -9.44
CA ILE A 116 -2.34 -6.09 -10.86
C ILE A 116 -3.81 -5.92 -11.29
N ALA A 117 -4.68 -6.89 -10.95
CA ALA A 117 -6.09 -6.85 -11.31
C ALA A 117 -6.86 -5.70 -10.61
N LEU A 118 -6.55 -5.40 -9.35
CA LEU A 118 -7.17 -4.28 -8.61
C LEU A 118 -6.81 -2.93 -9.26
N ILE A 119 -5.53 -2.71 -9.59
CA ILE A 119 -5.09 -1.48 -10.25
C ILE A 119 -5.76 -1.34 -11.62
N LYS A 120 -5.80 -2.43 -12.41
CA LYS A 120 -6.47 -2.43 -13.71
C LYS A 120 -7.96 -2.09 -13.59
N THR A 121 -8.65 -2.70 -12.61
CA THR A 121 -10.08 -2.42 -12.36
C THR A 121 -10.30 -0.97 -11.94
N ALA A 122 -9.45 -0.44 -11.05
CA ALA A 122 -9.51 0.96 -10.65
C ALA A 122 -9.34 1.89 -11.87
N TYR A 123 -8.38 1.58 -12.75
CA TYR A 123 -8.14 2.35 -13.96
C TYR A 123 -9.33 2.33 -14.92
N GLU A 124 -9.89 1.15 -15.20
CA GLU A 124 -11.04 0.98 -16.11
C GLU A 124 -12.30 1.70 -15.61
N GLN A 125 -12.39 1.93 -14.29
CA GLN A 125 -13.50 2.61 -13.64
C GLN A 125 -13.22 4.09 -13.34
N ASP A 126 -12.13 4.66 -13.87
CA ASP A 126 -11.72 6.05 -13.65
C ASP A 126 -11.57 6.41 -12.16
N LYS A 127 -11.13 5.44 -11.34
CA LYS A 127 -10.88 5.62 -9.90
C LYS A 127 -9.49 6.18 -9.64
N VAL A 128 -9.34 6.84 -8.50
CA VAL A 128 -8.05 7.40 -8.08
C VAL A 128 -7.09 6.29 -7.67
N ILE A 129 -5.88 6.34 -8.22
CA ILE A 129 -4.78 5.40 -7.93
C ILE A 129 -3.59 6.22 -7.44
N GLY A 130 -3.15 5.96 -6.21
CA GLY A 130 -1.97 6.60 -5.62
C GLY A 130 -0.91 5.59 -5.23
N ALA A 131 0.37 5.94 -5.40
CA ALA A 131 1.50 5.16 -4.93
C ALA A 131 2.65 6.11 -4.59
N VAL A 132 3.48 5.77 -3.60
CA VAL A 132 4.59 6.63 -3.15
C VAL A 132 5.89 5.84 -3.00
N CYS A 133 7.03 6.53 -3.20
CA CYS A 133 8.37 5.99 -3.00
C CYS A 133 8.70 4.81 -3.95
N HIS A 134 8.79 3.59 -3.44
CA HIS A 134 9.03 2.38 -4.24
C HIS A 134 7.74 1.72 -4.74
N ALA A 135 6.59 2.05 -4.14
CA ALA A 135 5.32 1.48 -4.55
C ALA A 135 4.92 1.74 -6.01
N PRO A 136 5.29 2.85 -6.70
CA PRO A 136 5.01 3.01 -8.13
C PRO A 136 5.49 1.85 -9.01
N ALA A 137 6.43 1.02 -8.52
CA ALA A 137 6.80 -0.23 -9.18
C ALA A 137 5.61 -1.18 -9.43
N VAL A 138 4.51 -1.10 -8.65
CA VAL A 138 3.31 -1.94 -8.86
C VAL A 138 2.68 -1.73 -10.24
N PHE A 139 2.96 -0.61 -10.91
CA PHE A 139 2.47 -0.34 -12.26
C PHE A 139 3.20 -1.10 -13.36
N LYS A 140 4.38 -1.69 -13.06
CA LYS A 140 5.26 -2.34 -14.05
C LYS A 140 4.52 -3.38 -14.91
N ASN A 141 3.66 -4.19 -14.30
CA ASN A 141 3.00 -5.31 -14.96
C ASN A 141 1.50 -5.03 -15.25
N VAL A 142 1.05 -3.79 -15.12
CA VAL A 142 -0.36 -3.42 -15.35
C VAL A 142 -0.53 -2.91 -16.78
N GLU A 143 -1.14 -3.73 -17.64
CA GLU A 143 -1.52 -3.35 -19.00
C GLU A 143 -3.01 -3.00 -19.10
N VAL A 144 -3.30 -1.82 -19.65
CA VAL A 144 -4.68 -1.33 -19.87
C VAL A 144 -5.23 -1.74 -21.23
N LYS A 145 -4.33 -2.02 -22.18
CA LYS A 145 -4.59 -2.67 -23.47
C LYS A 145 -3.38 -3.54 -23.81
N PRO A 146 -3.49 -4.53 -24.71
CA PRO A 146 -2.34 -5.34 -25.11
C PRO A 146 -1.14 -4.48 -25.51
N GLY A 147 -0.03 -4.62 -24.79
CA GLY A 147 1.22 -3.87 -25.02
C GLY A 147 1.18 -2.40 -24.58
N GLN A 148 0.12 -1.94 -23.92
CA GLN A 148 0.00 -0.60 -23.38
C GLN A 148 -0.02 -0.65 -21.85
N ASN A 149 1.13 -0.34 -21.25
CA ASN A 149 1.26 -0.18 -19.80
C ASN A 149 0.44 1.03 -19.30
N ILE A 150 -0.12 0.93 -18.09
CA ILE A 150 -0.93 1.97 -17.44
C ILE A 150 -0.24 3.35 -17.35
N VAL A 151 1.09 3.38 -17.13
CA VAL A 151 1.88 4.62 -17.06
C VAL A 151 2.51 5.04 -18.40
N GLY A 152 2.24 4.31 -19.49
CA GLY A 152 2.77 4.64 -20.82
C GLY A 152 2.33 6.04 -21.27
N GLY A 153 3.29 6.98 -21.36
CA GLY A 153 3.02 8.37 -21.73
C GLY A 153 2.48 9.25 -20.60
N ARG A 154 2.56 8.81 -19.34
CA ARG A 154 2.20 9.57 -18.14
C ARG A 154 3.45 10.02 -17.38
N GLU A 155 3.34 11.14 -16.67
CA GLU A 155 4.31 11.54 -15.66
C GLU A 155 4.01 10.77 -14.36
N VAL A 156 5.07 10.26 -13.72
CA VAL A 156 5.04 9.46 -12.49
C VAL A 156 6.13 9.96 -11.56
#